data_AF-A0A852UVC8-F1
#
_entry.id   AF-A0A852UVC8-F1
#
_cell.length_a   1.000
_cell.length_b   1.000
_cell.length_c   1.000
_cell.angle_alpha   90.00
_cell.angle_beta   90.00
_cell.angle_gamma   90.00
#
_symmetry.space_group_name_H-M   'P 1'
#
loop_
_entity.id
_entity.type
_entity.pdbx_description
1 polymer ?
#
loop_
_entity_poly.entity_id
_entity_poly.type
_entity_poly.pdbx_seq_one_letter_code
_entity_poly.pdbx_strand_id
1 'polypeptide(L)' 'MTSEAPRSTDPDDLARALQASRPGWVVLWRPWARSFWAFPCWITDDPRPVEARRAGDLLSLMAETEAADAAHRREPVG' A
#
# COMPACT_ATOMS: atom_id res chain seq x y z
N MET A 1 -21.97 21.71 -1.02
CA MET A 1 -21.45 21.33 0.30
C MET A 1 -20.24 20.44 0.08
N THR A 2 -19.05 21.02 0.21
CA THR A 2 -17.78 20.28 0.10
C THR A 2 -17.61 19.48 1.39
N SER A 3 -17.82 18.17 1.32
CA SER A 3 -17.59 17.28 2.46
C SER A 3 -16.08 17.15 2.62
N GLU A 4 -15.46 18.06 3.38
CA GLU A 4 -14.07 17.91 3.79
C GLU A 4 -14.06 16.79 4.84
N ALA A 5 -13.76 15.56 4.40
CA ALA A 5 -13.52 14.46 5.31
C ALA A 5 -12.45 14.88 6.32
N PRO A 6 -12.63 14.64 7.63
CA PRO A 6 -11.59 14.94 8.59
C PRO A 6 -10.33 14.18 8.13
N ARG A 7 -9.25 14.92 7.86
CA ARG A 7 -7.93 14.32 7.62
C ARG A 7 -7.53 13.67 8.94
N SER A 8 -7.94 12.42 9.16
CA SER A 8 -7.65 11.71 10.40
C SER A 8 -6.13 11.69 10.57
N THR A 9 -5.68 12.21 11.71
CA THR A 9 -4.26 12.26 12.05
C THR A 9 -3.81 10.96 12.71
N ASP A 10 -4.77 10.07 13.00
CA ASP A 10 -4.52 8.75 13.56
C ASP A 10 -3.91 7.81 12.48
N PRO A 11 -2.72 7.23 12.74
CA PRO A 11 -2.07 6.35 11.77
C PRO A 11 -2.86 5.08 11.43
N ASP A 12 -3.65 4.54 12.36
CA ASP A 12 -4.48 3.35 12.10
C ASP A 12 -5.66 3.68 11.19
N ASP A 13 -6.29 4.85 11.37
CA ASP A 13 -7.33 5.32 10.44
C ASP A 13 -6.76 5.62 9.06
N LEU A 14 -5.56 6.19 8.98
CA LEU A 14 -4.90 6.44 7.72
C LEU A 14 -4.55 5.11 7.01
N ALA A 15 -4.06 4.10 7.75
CA ALA A 15 -3.82 2.77 7.19
C ALA A 15 -5.11 2.14 6.65
N ARG A 16 -6.23 2.26 7.38
CA ARG A 16 -7.56 1.78 6.92
C ARG A 16 -8.03 2.50 5.66
N ALA A 17 -7.87 3.82 5.60
CA ALA A 17 -8.24 4.62 4.42
C ALA A 17 -7.39 4.24 3.20
N LEU A 18 -6.08 4.04 3.39
CA LEU A 18 -5.17 3.56 2.35
C LEU A 18 -5.62 2.19 1.81
N GLN A 19 -5.87 1.23 2.71
CA GLN A 19 -6.34 -0.11 2.32
C GLN A 19 -7.65 -0.04 1.52
N ALA A 20 -8.62 0.76 1.98
CA ALA A 20 -9.90 0.91 1.28
C ALA A 20 -9.75 1.48 -0.14
N SER A 21 -8.74 2.33 -0.37
CA SER A 21 -8.45 2.92 -1.69
C SER A 21 -7.61 2.02 -2.61
N ARG A 22 -7.07 0.90 -2.11
CA ARG A 22 -6.11 0.05 -2.81
C ARG A 22 -6.51 -1.42 -2.73
N PRO A 23 -7.47 -1.87 -3.57
CA PRO A 23 -7.93 -3.26 -3.58
C PRO A 23 -6.78 -4.25 -3.77
N GLY A 24 -6.79 -5.31 -2.97
CA GLY A 24 -5.78 -6.38 -3.03
C GLY A 24 -4.51 -6.11 -2.21
N TRP A 25 -4.39 -4.95 -1.57
CA TRP A 25 -3.38 -4.71 -0.54
C TRP A 25 -3.96 -4.95 0.85
N VAL A 26 -3.15 -5.50 1.75
CA VAL A 26 -3.34 -5.36 3.20
C VAL A 26 -2.44 -4.24 3.67
N VAL A 27 -2.97 -3.27 4.42
CA VAL A 27 -2.22 -2.14 4.95
C VAL A 27 -2.45 -2.03 6.45
N LEU A 28 -1.37 -1.90 7.21
CA LEU A 28 -1.41 -1.79 8.66
C LEU A 28 -0.39 -0.77 9.18
N TRP A 29 -0.74 -0.08 10.25
CA TRP A 29 0.21 0.70 11.04
C TRP A 29 0.87 -0.21 12.08
N ARG A 30 2.19 -0.05 12.28
CA ARG A 30 2.97 -0.78 13.30
C ARG A 30 3.41 0.20 14.39
N PRO A 31 2.68 0.32 15.51
CA PRO A 31 3.00 1.29 16.55
C PRO A 31 4.43 1.16 17.09
N TRP A 32 4.94 -0.07 17.23
CA TRP A 32 6.29 -0.34 17.75
C TRP A 32 7.41 0.06 16.79
N ALA A 33 7.18 0.03 15.47
CA ALA A 33 8.15 0.42 14.45
C ALA A 33 7.94 1.87 13.97
N ARG A 34 6.80 2.46 14.32
CA ARG A 34 6.34 3.77 13.84
C ARG A 34 6.38 3.85 12.31
N SER A 35 5.89 2.80 11.66
CA SER A 35 5.85 2.67 10.21
C SER A 35 4.54 2.05 9.74
N PHE A 36 4.14 2.43 8.53
CA PHE A 36 3.14 1.73 7.77
C PHE A 36 3.78 0.56 7.04
N TRP A 37 3.04 -0.53 6.96
CA TRP A 37 3.44 -1.75 6.28
C TRP A 37 2.31 -2.17 5.35
N ALA A 38 2.65 -2.57 4.13
CA ALA A 38 1.70 -3.00 3.13
C ALA A 38 2.16 -4.28 2.44
N PHE A 39 1.22 -5.18 2.16
CA PHE A 39 1.47 -6.48 1.54
C PHE A 39 0.52 -6.73 0.35
N PRO A 40 1.05 -7.11 -0.83
CA PRO A 40 0.22 -7.37 -1.99
C PRO A 40 -0.34 -8.79 -1.94
N CYS A 41 -1.67 -8.94 -2.03
CA CYS A 41 -2.34 -10.24 -1.92
C CYS A 41 -2.53 -10.97 -3.25
N TRP A 42 -2.20 -10.35 -4.39
CA TRP A 42 -2.32 -10.97 -5.72
C TRP A 42 -1.01 -11.56 -6.25
N ILE A 43 0.12 -11.26 -5.61
CA ILE A 43 1.42 -11.82 -5.99
C ILE A 43 1.57 -13.17 -5.29
N THR A 44 1.59 -14.25 -6.07
CA THR A 44 1.70 -15.61 -5.53
C THR A 44 3.13 -16.12 -5.43
N ASP A 45 4.06 -15.49 -6.16
CA ASP A 45 5.49 -15.84 -6.16
C ASP A 45 6.30 -14.69 -5.52
N ASP A 46 7.00 -15.00 -4.42
CA ASP A 46 7.79 -14.06 -3.58
C ASP A 46 7.11 -12.70 -3.31
N PRO A 47 5.88 -12.64 -2.73
CA PRO A 47 5.26 -11.36 -2.39
C PRO A 47 6.07 -10.62 -1.33
N ARG A 48 6.75 -9.54 -1.75
CA ARG A 48 7.54 -8.71 -0.83
C ARG A 48 6.68 -7.60 -0.23
N PRO A 49 6.60 -7.51 1.10
CA PRO A 49 5.97 -6.36 1.72
C PRO A 49 6.81 -5.10 1.53
N VAL A 50 6.13 -3.97 1.49
CA VAL A 50 6.75 -2.65 1.48
C VAL A 50 6.46 -1.92 2.80
N GLU A 51 7.40 -1.10 3.24
CA GLU A 51 7.32 -0.41 4.53
C GLU A 51 7.80 1.04 4.39
N ALA A 52 7.06 1.97 5.01
CA ALA A 52 7.48 3.37 5.06
C ALA A 52 6.94 4.08 6.31
N ARG A 53 7.67 5.12 6.77
CA ARG A 53 7.26 5.91 7.94
C ARG A 53 6.14 6.90 7.66
N ARG A 54 5.91 7.24 6.38
CA ARG A 54 4.86 8.17 5.95
C ARG A 54 3.92 7.47 4.98
N ALA A 55 2.64 7.77 5.08
CA ALA A 55 1.61 7.23 4.20
C ALA A 55 1.85 7.56 2.71
N GLY A 56 2.33 8.76 2.41
CA GLY A 56 2.67 9.15 1.04
C GLY A 56 3.79 8.30 0.44
N ASP A 57 4.84 8.05 1.21
CA ASP A 57 5.96 7.20 0.79
C ASP A 57 5.49 5.74 0.59
N LEU A 58 4.62 5.24 1.47
CA LEU A 58 4.03 3.90 1.32
C LEU A 58 3.20 3.79 0.03
N LEU A 59 2.39 4.81 -0.27
CA LEU A 59 1.59 4.87 -1.50
C LEU A 59 2.46 4.81 -2.77
N SER A 60 3.60 5.49 -2.77
CA SER A 60 4.56 5.43 -3.87
C SER A 60 5.12 4.01 -4.05
N LEU A 61 5.57 3.38 -2.96
CA LEU A 61 6.10 2.01 -2.99
C LEU A 61 5.05 0.97 -3.46
N MET A 62 3.79 1.13 -3.05
CA MET A 62 2.68 0.29 -3.51
C MET A 62 2.46 0.44 -5.01
N ALA A 63 2.45 1.68 -5.52
CA ALA A 63 2.28 1.95 -6.95
C ALA A 63 3.46 1.43 -7.79
N GLU A 64 4.69 1.54 -7.28
CA GLU A 64 5.88 0.96 -7.92
C GLU A 64 5.79 -0.56 -7.98
N THR A 65 5.31 -1.20 -6.92
CA THR A 65 5.09 -2.66 -6.88
C THR A 65 4.05 -3.11 -7.90
N GLU A 66 2.91 -2.39 -7.97
CA GLU A 66 1.87 -2.62 -8.99
C GLU A 66 2.43 -2.48 -10.42
N ALA A 67 3.26 -1.47 -10.66
CA ALA A 67 3.88 -1.23 -11.96
C ALA A 67 4.90 -2.33 -12.33
N ALA A 68 5.71 -2.77 -11.37
CA ALA A 68 6.69 -3.84 -11.57
C ALA A 68 6.01 -5.18 -11.90
N ASP A 69 4.95 -5.56 -11.18
CA ASP A 69 4.15 -6.75 -11.49
C ASP A 69 3.53 -6.67 -12.89
N ALA A 70 2.97 -5.50 -13.24
CA ALA A 70 2.35 -5.29 -14.54
C ALA A 70 3.37 -5.30 -15.70
N ALA A 71 4.63 -4.95 -15.43
CA ALA A 71 5.73 -5.09 -16.39
C ALA A 71 6.13 -6.55 -16.55
N HIS A 72 6.31 -7.27 -15.43
CA HIS A 72 6.66 -8.69 -15.44
C HIS A 72 5.63 -9.54 -16.21
N ARG A 73 4.32 -9.31 -16.00
CA ARG A 73 3.26 -10.02 -16.74
C ARG A 73 3.21 -9.73 -18.25
N ARG A 74 3.84 -8.65 -18.71
CA ARG A 74 3.89 -8.28 -20.13
C ARG A 74 5.09 -8.88 -20.85
N GLU A 75 6.08 -9.39 -20.13
CA GLU A 75 7.21 -10.07 -20.75
C GLU A 75 6.69 -11.37 -21.40
N PRO A 76 6.91 -11.58 -22.71
CA PRO A 76 6.49 -12.82 -23.35
C PRO A 76 7.27 -13.97 -22.74
N VAL A 77 6.57 -15.05 -22.35
CA VAL A 77 7.22 -16.33 -22.08
C VAL A 77 7.87 -16.77 -23.39
N GLY A 78 9.20 -16.66 -23.44
CA GLY A 78 10.02 -17.14 -24.55
C GLY A 78 10.02 -18.66 -24.67
#